data_AF-A0A0G3H149-F1
#
_entry.id   AF-A0A0G3H149-F1
#
_cell.length_a   1.000
_cell.length_b   1.000
_cell.length_c   1.000
_cell.angle_alpha   90.00
_cell.angle_beta   90.00
_cell.angle_gamma   90.00
#
_symmetry.space_group_name_H-M   'P 1'
#
loop_
_entity.id
_entity.type
_entity.pdbx_description
1 polymer ?
#
loop_
_entity_poly.entity_id
_entity_poly.type
_entity_poly.pdbx_seq_one_letter_code
_entity_poly.pdbx_strand_id
1 'polypeptide(L)'
;MNQEHGSIGFAALLRIVLKRGLWVLVGTVVGLVIAVGYLLVVPTTYTGTAEVNITAVSSEPVTEGRSASSLVDLSTERQLAASSSTAQLAAAYLGDGWTSEMLMEGISVTGDPDGTVLRVAYTDTDQQRAVEGADQLARAYLDVRSSLVIDRIESVVKSIDRQIKESELELERLLQAQDGYNTSVTVRIDTVRLAIQALQQRRTTWNDVSVESGQVITPAKENVVDTNPSKSKILALGLLSGMFLGIVLALVRHVAARRPLEPEDLEELLDAPVWRPIASVGDKTRWDLAAELLRYAKNDDDSLAIIVDWSASDAMAAAAALSQSTVATMIDVNNNRAQVLRELVGVQSAVLVVPLNWHKVDLQQFVTDIEAINVSLIGIIVVDAKKGIKA
;
A
#
# COMPACT_ATOMS: atom_id res chain seq x y z
N MET A 1 36.42 -10.92 -7.49
CA MET A 1 35.00 -11.01 -7.13
C MET A 1 34.65 -9.81 -6.27
N ASN A 2 34.45 -8.65 -6.88
CA ASN A 2 34.14 -7.40 -6.16
C ASN A 2 32.98 -6.68 -6.85
N GLN A 3 32.09 -6.21 -5.98
CA GLN A 3 30.80 -5.56 -6.17
C GLN A 3 30.94 -4.18 -6.85
N GLU A 4 30.54 -4.02 -8.12
CA GLU A 4 30.39 -2.67 -8.75
C GLU A 4 29.21 -2.55 -9.74
N HIS A 5 28.25 -3.48 -9.76
CA HIS A 5 27.09 -3.37 -10.66
C HIS A 5 25.89 -2.58 -10.11
N GLY A 6 25.93 -2.13 -8.85
CA GLY A 6 24.79 -1.44 -8.20
C GLY A 6 24.73 0.08 -8.36
N SER A 7 25.87 0.76 -8.56
CA SER A 7 25.94 2.24 -8.58
C SER A 7 25.60 2.84 -9.94
N ILE A 8 25.88 2.13 -11.03
CA ILE A 8 25.69 2.59 -12.41
C ILE A 8 24.19 2.76 -12.73
N GLY A 9 23.34 1.85 -12.23
CA GLY A 9 21.89 1.91 -12.47
C GLY A 9 21.21 3.13 -11.84
N PHE A 10 21.53 3.45 -10.58
CA PHE A 10 20.88 4.56 -9.87
C PHE A 10 21.29 5.94 -10.43
N ALA A 11 22.59 6.11 -10.74
CA ALA A 11 23.09 7.34 -11.34
C ALA A 11 22.51 7.57 -12.76
N ALA A 12 22.37 6.50 -13.56
CA ALA A 12 21.73 6.56 -14.87
C ALA A 12 20.24 6.92 -14.77
N LEU A 13 19.50 6.30 -13.84
CA LEU A 13 18.11 6.64 -13.57
C LEU A 13 17.94 8.12 -13.18
N LEU A 14 18.83 8.64 -12.32
CA LEU A 14 18.77 10.04 -11.90
C LEU A 14 19.01 11.01 -13.07
N ARG A 15 19.98 10.72 -13.95
CA ARG A 15 20.25 11.53 -15.15
C ARG A 15 19.06 11.55 -16.10
N ILE A 16 18.41 10.41 -16.32
CA ILE A 16 17.23 10.30 -17.18
C ILE A 16 16.06 11.11 -16.61
N VAL A 17 15.82 10.99 -15.30
CA VAL A 17 14.78 11.75 -14.59
C VAL A 17 15.05 13.26 -14.67
N LEU A 18 16.29 13.71 -14.50
CA LEU A 18 16.64 15.14 -14.59
C LEU A 18 16.48 15.69 -16.01
N LYS A 19 16.87 14.94 -17.05
CA LYS A 19 16.75 15.37 -18.45
C LYS A 19 15.31 15.28 -19.00
N ARG A 20 14.46 14.42 -18.41
CA ARG A 20 13.07 14.17 -18.85
C ARG A 20 12.04 14.38 -17.74
N GLY A 21 12.33 15.30 -16.82
CA GLY A 21 11.50 15.58 -15.65
C GLY A 21 10.06 15.97 -15.99
N LEU A 22 9.80 16.45 -17.21
CA LEU A 22 8.44 16.72 -17.70
C LEU A 22 7.55 15.47 -17.70
N TRP A 23 8.08 14.30 -18.07
CA TRP A 23 7.29 13.05 -18.08
C TRP A 23 7.02 12.52 -16.68
N VAL A 24 8.00 12.70 -15.78
CA VAL A 24 7.82 12.40 -14.36
C VAL A 24 6.75 13.31 -13.76
N LEU A 25 6.83 14.61 -14.05
CA LEU A 25 5.84 15.60 -13.62
C LEU A 25 4.44 15.27 -14.15
N VAL A 26 4.31 14.96 -15.44
CA VAL A 26 3.03 14.57 -16.04
C VAL A 26 2.46 13.32 -15.37
N GLY A 27 3.27 12.28 -15.14
CA GLY A 27 2.85 11.08 -14.43
C GLY A 27 2.36 11.38 -13.02
N THR A 28 3.11 12.17 -12.25
CA THR A 28 2.75 12.59 -10.89
C THR A 28 1.45 13.38 -10.88
N VAL A 29 1.29 14.35 -11.79
CA VAL A 29 0.07 15.16 -11.91
C VAL A 29 -1.14 14.30 -12.25
N VAL A 30 -1.01 13.37 -13.20
CA VAL A 30 -2.09 12.44 -13.55
C VAL A 30 -2.47 11.56 -12.36
N GLY A 31 -1.50 11.00 -11.64
CA GLY A 31 -1.75 10.20 -10.44
C GLY A 31 -2.48 10.99 -9.35
N LEU A 32 -2.11 12.27 -9.16
CA LEU A 32 -2.77 13.15 -8.20
C LEU A 32 -4.19 13.53 -8.63
N VAL A 33 -4.41 13.81 -9.91
CA VAL A 33 -5.75 14.08 -10.46
C VAL A 33 -6.68 12.87 -10.27
N ILE A 34 -6.19 11.65 -10.53
CA ILE A 34 -6.96 10.42 -10.30
C ILE A 34 -7.29 10.25 -8.81
N ALA A 35 -6.32 10.46 -7.92
CA ALA A 35 -6.53 10.37 -6.49
C ALA A 35 -7.55 11.39 -5.95
N VAL A 36 -7.49 12.64 -6.43
CA VAL A 36 -8.47 13.68 -6.10
C VAL A 36 -9.84 13.32 -6.68
N GLY A 37 -9.91 12.87 -7.93
CA GLY A 37 -11.15 12.41 -8.54
C GLY A 37 -11.80 11.27 -7.75
N TYR A 38 -11.02 10.31 -7.28
CA TYR A 38 -11.48 9.23 -6.41
C TYR A 38 -12.09 9.77 -5.10
N LEU A 39 -11.42 10.72 -4.45
CA LEU A 39 -11.91 11.36 -3.21
C LEU A 39 -13.19 12.18 -3.40
N LEU A 40 -13.50 12.62 -4.62
CA LEU A 40 -14.75 13.34 -4.93
C LEU A 40 -15.91 12.40 -5.23
N VAL A 41 -15.62 11.17 -5.70
CA VAL A 41 -16.65 10.17 -6.06
C VAL A 41 -17.01 9.29 -4.88
N VAL A 42 -16.04 8.91 -4.04
CA VAL A 42 -16.26 8.01 -2.91
C VAL A 42 -16.61 8.82 -1.66
N PRO A 43 -17.79 8.61 -1.05
CA PRO A 43 -18.19 9.33 0.15
C PRO A 43 -17.26 9.00 1.32
N THR A 44 -16.95 10.00 2.13
CA THR A 44 -16.21 9.82 3.38
C THR A 44 -17.13 9.27 4.46
N THR A 45 -16.71 8.18 5.08
CA THR A 45 -17.37 7.57 6.24
C THR A 45 -16.50 7.73 7.48
N TYR A 46 -17.17 7.88 8.61
CA TYR A 46 -16.61 8.03 9.94
C TYR A 46 -17.05 6.86 10.80
N THR A 47 -16.13 6.27 11.56
CA THR A 47 -16.43 5.15 12.45
C THR A 47 -16.12 5.55 13.89
N GLY A 48 -17.17 5.69 14.70
CA GLY A 48 -17.06 5.85 16.16
C GLY A 48 -17.00 4.50 16.83
N THR A 49 -16.18 4.33 17.88
CA THR A 49 -16.03 3.05 18.60
C THR A 49 -16.15 3.26 20.10
N ALA A 50 -17.10 2.58 20.74
CA ALA A 50 -17.24 2.52 22.19
C ALA A 50 -16.70 1.18 22.72
N GLU A 51 -16.09 1.20 23.91
CA GLU A 51 -15.53 0.03 24.58
C GLU A 51 -16.36 -0.34 25.81
N VAL A 52 -16.81 -1.59 25.88
CA VAL A 52 -17.70 -2.10 26.92
C VAL A 52 -17.04 -3.27 27.63
N ASN A 53 -16.93 -3.21 28.95
CA ASN A 53 -16.54 -4.35 29.77
C ASN A 53 -17.78 -5.17 30.11
N ILE A 54 -17.68 -6.49 29.97
CA ILE A 54 -18.73 -7.43 30.33
C ILE A 54 -18.34 -8.14 31.63
N THR A 55 -19.27 -8.21 32.58
CA THR A 55 -19.12 -8.99 33.81
C THR A 55 -19.89 -10.30 33.71
N ALA A 56 -19.26 -11.40 34.10
CA ALA A 56 -19.92 -12.69 34.26
C ALA A 56 -20.85 -12.65 35.48
N VAL A 57 -22.12 -13.01 35.32
CA VAL A 57 -23.09 -13.14 36.42
C VAL A 57 -23.15 -14.62 36.80
N SER A 58 -22.63 -15.02 37.97
CA SER A 58 -22.70 -16.40 38.48
C SER A 58 -23.27 -16.48 39.89
N SER A 59 -24.14 -17.47 40.12
CA SER A 59 -24.70 -17.79 41.46
C SER A 59 -23.83 -18.74 42.28
N GLU A 60 -22.80 -19.32 41.66
CA GLU A 60 -21.84 -20.23 42.28
C GLU A 60 -20.49 -19.50 42.45
N PRO A 61 -19.80 -19.64 43.60
CA PRO A 61 -18.46 -19.09 43.76
C PRO A 61 -17.55 -19.68 42.68
N VAL A 62 -16.83 -18.80 41.97
CA VAL A 62 -15.87 -19.18 40.93
C VAL A 62 -14.87 -20.15 41.55
N THR A 63 -14.98 -21.44 41.21
CA THR A 63 -14.02 -22.45 41.64
C THR A 63 -12.69 -22.12 40.98
N GLU A 64 -11.61 -22.02 41.76
CA GLU A 64 -10.26 -21.75 41.24
C GLU A 64 -9.95 -22.69 40.06
N GLY A 65 -9.69 -22.12 38.88
CA GLY A 65 -9.37 -22.87 37.66
C GLY A 65 -10.33 -22.69 36.46
N ARG A 66 -11.48 -21.99 36.61
CA ARG A 66 -12.28 -21.54 35.45
C ARG A 66 -12.07 -20.05 35.18
N SER A 67 -11.55 -19.74 33.99
CA SER A 67 -11.43 -18.36 33.52
C SER A 67 -12.82 -17.71 33.38
N ALA A 68 -12.92 -16.41 33.68
CA ALA A 68 -14.13 -15.61 33.49
C ALA A 68 -14.66 -15.67 32.04
N SER A 69 -13.76 -15.88 31.06
CA SER A 69 -14.07 -16.11 29.64
C SER A 69 -14.84 -17.42 29.36
N SER A 70 -14.82 -18.42 30.25
CA SER A 70 -15.65 -19.63 30.06
C SER A 70 -17.11 -19.46 30.50
N LEU A 71 -17.41 -18.38 31.23
CA LEU A 71 -18.76 -18.07 31.71
C LEU A 71 -19.53 -17.14 30.75
N VAL A 72 -18.83 -16.50 29.81
CA VAL A 72 -19.38 -15.55 28.84
C VAL A 72 -18.82 -15.87 27.46
N ASP A 73 -19.67 -16.36 26.56
CA ASP A 73 -19.29 -16.59 25.17
C ASP A 73 -19.34 -15.28 24.38
N LEU A 74 -18.17 -14.72 24.08
CA LEU A 74 -18.05 -13.45 23.37
C LEU A 74 -18.61 -13.49 21.94
N SER A 75 -18.73 -14.68 21.32
CA SER A 75 -19.40 -14.80 20.03
C SER A 75 -20.91 -14.56 20.15
N THR A 76 -21.51 -15.06 21.22
CA THR A 76 -22.92 -14.82 21.55
C THR A 76 -23.14 -13.36 21.95
N GLU A 77 -22.23 -12.78 22.74
CA GLU A 77 -22.32 -11.37 23.14
C GLU A 77 -22.20 -10.40 21.95
N ARG A 78 -21.33 -10.70 20.96
CA ARG A 78 -21.25 -9.92 19.72
C ARG A 78 -22.54 -10.00 18.91
N GLN A 79 -23.17 -11.17 18.83
CA GLN A 79 -24.45 -11.33 18.14
C GLN A 79 -25.57 -10.59 18.87
N LEU A 80 -25.56 -10.60 20.21
CA LEU A 80 -26.51 -9.85 21.02
C LEU A 80 -26.33 -8.34 20.83
N ALA A 81 -25.11 -7.84 20.86
CA ALA A 81 -24.81 -6.43 20.61
C ALA A 81 -25.23 -5.98 19.21
N ALA A 82 -25.06 -6.83 18.19
CA ALA A 82 -25.48 -6.58 16.81
C ALA A 82 -26.94 -6.99 16.52
N SER A 83 -27.73 -7.35 17.52
CA SER A 83 -29.09 -7.86 17.34
C SER A 83 -30.10 -6.75 17.00
N SER A 84 -31.22 -7.15 16.40
CA SER A 84 -32.34 -6.25 16.13
C SER A 84 -32.92 -5.64 17.41
N SER A 85 -32.99 -6.38 18.52
CA SER A 85 -33.46 -5.86 19.80
C SER A 85 -32.57 -4.74 20.34
N THR A 86 -31.24 -4.88 20.20
CA THR A 86 -30.28 -3.85 20.61
C THR A 86 -30.40 -2.62 19.71
N ALA A 87 -30.49 -2.82 18.39
CA ALA A 87 -30.65 -1.71 17.45
C ALA A 87 -31.98 -0.95 17.64
N GLN A 88 -33.08 -1.66 17.92
CA GLN A 88 -34.38 -1.03 18.22
C GLN A 88 -34.32 -0.18 19.50
N LEU A 89 -33.70 -0.70 20.55
CA LEU A 89 -33.56 0.05 21.80
C LEU A 89 -32.64 1.28 21.63
N ALA A 90 -31.52 1.12 20.92
CA ALA A 90 -30.63 2.24 20.60
C ALA A 90 -31.32 3.32 19.74
N ALA A 91 -32.12 2.92 18.74
CA ALA A 91 -32.91 3.85 17.94
C ALA A 91 -33.92 4.62 18.82
N ALA A 92 -34.55 3.94 19.79
CA ALA A 92 -35.45 4.59 20.74
C ALA A 92 -34.72 5.62 21.63
N TYR A 93 -33.45 5.38 21.99
CA TYR A 93 -32.63 6.33 22.74
C TYR A 93 -32.21 7.55 21.92
N LEU A 94 -31.95 7.36 20.63
CA LEU A 94 -31.52 8.41 19.72
C LEU A 94 -32.69 9.29 19.22
N GLY A 95 -33.90 8.72 19.11
CA GLY A 95 -35.12 9.43 18.73
C GLY A 95 -35.27 9.62 17.22
N ASP A 96 -35.96 10.69 16.83
CA ASP A 96 -36.34 10.96 15.43
C ASP A 96 -35.12 11.04 14.49
N GLY A 97 -35.22 10.40 13.32
CA GLY A 97 -34.13 10.34 12.32
C GLY A 97 -33.22 9.11 12.44
N TRP A 98 -33.45 8.26 13.44
CA TRP A 98 -32.79 6.98 13.63
C TRP A 98 -33.76 5.82 13.46
N THR A 99 -33.30 4.75 12.83
CA THR A 99 -34.07 3.52 12.63
C THR A 99 -33.22 2.32 13.03
N SER A 100 -33.86 1.21 13.41
CA SER A 100 -33.14 -0.03 13.69
C SER A 100 -32.36 -0.50 12.48
N GLU A 101 -32.91 -0.34 11.27
CA GLU A 101 -32.29 -0.78 10.03
C GLU A 101 -30.99 -0.02 9.75
N MET A 102 -30.99 1.31 9.92
CA MET A 102 -29.77 2.13 9.78
C MET A 102 -28.68 1.71 10.78
N LEU A 103 -29.06 1.50 12.05
CA LEU A 103 -28.11 1.08 13.08
C LEU A 103 -27.54 -0.32 12.81
N MET A 104 -28.38 -1.25 12.33
CA MET A 104 -27.95 -2.60 11.96
C MET A 104 -27.04 -2.61 10.72
N GLU A 105 -27.22 -1.69 9.78
CA GLU A 105 -26.36 -1.58 8.60
C GLU A 105 -24.98 -1.01 8.94
N GLY A 106 -24.91 -0.04 9.86
CA GLY A 106 -23.68 0.64 10.24
C GLY A 106 -22.89 0.03 11.40
N ILE A 107 -23.47 -0.91 12.16
CA ILE A 107 -22.83 -1.51 13.34
C ILE A 107 -21.78 -2.57 12.98
N SER A 108 -20.65 -2.55 13.69
CA SER A 108 -19.67 -3.63 13.70
C SER A 108 -19.23 -3.89 15.14
N VAL A 109 -19.31 -5.15 15.58
CA VAL A 109 -18.93 -5.53 16.95
C VAL A 109 -17.76 -6.49 16.90
N THR A 110 -16.67 -6.11 17.58
CA THR A 110 -15.45 -6.92 17.70
C THR A 110 -15.09 -7.13 19.17
N GLY A 111 -14.27 -8.13 19.46
CA GLY A 111 -13.83 -8.47 20.80
C GLY A 111 -12.81 -9.59 20.75
N ASP A 112 -11.91 -9.63 21.73
CA ASP A 112 -10.94 -10.72 21.88
C ASP A 112 -11.65 -11.93 22.53
N PRO A 113 -11.71 -13.12 21.89
CA PRO A 113 -12.35 -14.30 22.47
C PRO A 113 -11.89 -14.67 23.89
N ASP A 114 -10.67 -14.32 24.27
CA ASP A 114 -10.12 -14.57 25.61
C ASP A 114 -10.34 -13.41 26.59
N GLY A 115 -10.90 -12.28 26.13
CA GLY A 115 -11.11 -11.05 26.87
C GLY A 115 -12.56 -10.81 27.32
N THR A 116 -12.74 -9.74 28.10
CA THR A 116 -14.06 -9.29 28.61
C THR A 116 -14.52 -7.97 27.97
N VAL A 117 -13.78 -7.45 27.00
CA VAL A 117 -14.03 -6.15 26.38
C VAL A 117 -14.61 -6.32 24.97
N LEU A 118 -15.79 -5.74 24.75
CA LEU A 118 -16.40 -5.57 23.43
C LEU A 118 -16.12 -4.17 22.89
N ARG A 119 -15.78 -4.10 21.61
CA ARG A 119 -15.71 -2.87 20.83
C ARG A 119 -16.94 -2.79 19.95
N VAL A 120 -17.81 -1.85 20.25
CA VAL A 120 -19.03 -1.54 19.50
C VAL A 120 -18.75 -0.33 18.62
N ALA A 121 -18.61 -0.58 17.32
CA ALA A 121 -18.35 0.46 16.33
C ALA A 121 -19.60 0.76 15.51
N TYR A 122 -19.80 2.02 15.16
CA TYR A 122 -20.86 2.46 14.24
C TYR A 122 -20.29 3.38 13.17
N THR A 123 -20.64 3.12 11.92
CA THR A 123 -20.13 3.85 10.75
C THR A 123 -21.23 4.67 10.10
N ASP A 124 -20.97 5.96 9.89
CA ASP A 124 -21.89 6.90 9.24
C ASP A 124 -21.13 7.89 8.35
N THR A 125 -21.82 8.59 7.46
CA THR A 125 -21.26 9.70 6.67
C THR A 125 -21.11 10.99 7.49
N ASP A 126 -21.79 11.09 8.63
CA ASP A 126 -21.65 12.18 9.59
C ASP A 126 -20.85 11.75 10.82
N GLN A 127 -19.82 12.51 11.18
CA GLN A 127 -18.94 12.20 12.29
C GLN A 127 -19.67 12.18 13.65
N GLN A 128 -20.62 13.10 13.88
CA GLN A 128 -21.38 13.15 15.13
C GLN A 128 -22.30 11.95 15.23
N ARG A 129 -22.99 11.59 14.14
CA ARG A 129 -23.83 10.38 14.09
C ARG A 129 -23.01 9.11 14.34
N ALA A 130 -21.82 9.00 13.77
CA ALA A 130 -20.94 7.86 13.99
C ALA A 130 -20.62 7.66 15.50
N VAL A 131 -20.35 8.75 16.21
CA VAL A 131 -20.05 8.75 17.66
C VAL A 131 -21.30 8.45 18.48
N GLU A 132 -22.39 9.18 18.24
CA GLU A 132 -23.64 9.02 18.99
C GLU A 132 -24.24 7.62 18.82
N GLY A 133 -24.23 7.11 17.59
CA GLY A 133 -24.72 5.76 17.30
C GLY A 133 -23.93 4.69 18.05
N ALA A 134 -22.60 4.77 18.06
CA ALA A 134 -21.75 3.83 18.79
C ALA A 134 -22.00 3.88 20.32
N ASP A 135 -22.12 5.08 20.88
CA ASP A 135 -22.39 5.27 22.31
C ASP A 135 -23.76 4.72 22.72
N GLN A 136 -24.81 4.98 21.93
CA GLN A 136 -26.16 4.49 22.25
C GLN A 136 -26.32 3.00 21.98
N LEU A 137 -25.66 2.44 20.97
CA LEU A 137 -25.60 0.99 20.75
C LEU A 137 -24.91 0.27 21.92
N ALA A 138 -23.80 0.81 22.44
CA ALA A 138 -23.11 0.26 23.60
C ALA A 138 -23.99 0.26 24.86
N ARG A 139 -24.73 1.35 25.11
CA ARG A 139 -25.69 1.46 26.23
C ARG A 139 -26.85 0.48 26.06
N ALA A 140 -27.50 0.49 24.90
CA ALA A 140 -28.61 -0.39 24.59
C ALA A 140 -28.23 -1.87 24.73
N TYR A 141 -27.01 -2.25 24.33
CA TYR A 141 -26.52 -3.60 24.51
C TYR A 141 -26.50 -4.02 25.98
N LEU A 142 -25.97 -3.18 26.88
CA LEU A 142 -25.93 -3.47 28.31
C LEU A 142 -27.34 -3.58 28.92
N ASP A 143 -28.29 -2.76 28.45
CA ASP A 143 -29.67 -2.79 28.93
C ASP A 143 -30.43 -4.04 28.45
N VAL A 144 -30.26 -4.42 27.17
CA VAL A 144 -30.80 -5.68 26.63
C VAL A 144 -30.21 -6.87 27.38
N ARG A 145 -28.89 -6.88 27.61
CA ARG A 145 -28.22 -7.93 28.38
C ARG A 145 -28.77 -8.03 29.80
N SER A 146 -28.90 -6.90 30.48
CA SER A 146 -29.46 -6.85 31.84
C SER A 146 -30.89 -7.38 31.89
N SER A 147 -31.72 -7.03 30.89
CA SER A 147 -33.09 -7.52 30.78
C SER A 147 -33.15 -9.04 30.58
N LEU A 148 -32.29 -9.60 29.72
CA LEU A 148 -32.20 -11.05 29.51
C LEU A 148 -31.75 -11.80 30.77
N VAL A 149 -30.83 -11.21 31.55
CA VAL A 149 -30.38 -11.77 32.83
C VAL A 149 -31.52 -11.76 33.85
N ILE A 150 -32.30 -10.67 33.94
CA ILE A 150 -33.48 -10.56 34.81
C ILE A 150 -34.51 -11.62 34.44
N ASP A 151 -34.87 -11.73 33.16
CA ASP A 151 -35.84 -12.72 32.67
C ASP A 151 -35.39 -14.15 32.99
N ARG A 152 -34.08 -14.42 32.88
CA ARG A 152 -33.50 -15.72 33.23
C ARG A 152 -33.60 -16.00 34.72
N ILE A 153 -33.27 -15.04 35.58
CA ILE A 153 -33.39 -15.16 37.04
C ILE A 153 -34.84 -15.44 37.41
N GLU A 154 -35.79 -14.67 36.85
CA GLU A 154 -37.22 -14.85 37.12
C GLU A 154 -37.71 -16.24 36.70
N SER A 155 -37.29 -16.73 35.53
CA SER A 155 -37.61 -18.09 35.09
C SER A 155 -37.04 -19.17 36.01
N VAL A 156 -35.84 -18.97 36.57
CA VAL A 156 -35.22 -19.91 37.52
C VAL A 156 -35.98 -19.90 38.85
N VAL A 157 -36.30 -18.71 39.38
CA VAL A 157 -37.08 -18.56 40.62
C VAL A 157 -38.47 -19.20 40.46
N LYS A 158 -39.18 -18.95 39.34
CA LYS A 158 -40.47 -19.58 39.04
C LYS A 158 -40.38 -21.11 38.99
N SER A 159 -39.27 -21.66 38.48
CA SER A 159 -39.03 -23.11 38.46
C SER A 159 -38.80 -23.68 39.86
N ILE A 160 -38.04 -22.97 40.70
CA ILE A 160 -37.81 -23.35 42.11
C ILE A 160 -39.12 -23.28 42.90
N ASP A 161 -39.92 -22.22 42.72
CA ASP A 161 -41.22 -22.05 43.38
C ASP A 161 -42.19 -23.20 43.03
N ARG A 162 -42.15 -23.68 41.78
CA ARG A 162 -42.92 -24.86 41.37
C ARG A 162 -42.46 -26.13 42.10
N GLN A 163 -41.15 -26.36 42.20
CA GLN A 163 -40.58 -27.53 42.90
C GLN A 163 -40.88 -27.52 44.41
N ILE A 164 -40.84 -26.34 45.04
CA ILE A 164 -41.25 -26.17 46.44
C ILE A 164 -42.71 -26.59 46.61
N LYS A 165 -43.62 -26.06 45.77
CA LYS A 165 -45.04 -26.38 45.84
C LYS A 165 -45.33 -27.86 45.61
N GLU A 166 -44.64 -28.51 44.66
CA GLU A 166 -44.76 -29.94 44.42
C GLU A 166 -44.29 -30.77 45.63
N SER A 167 -43.19 -30.37 46.26
CA SER A 167 -42.64 -31.02 47.46
C SER A 167 -43.57 -30.82 48.68
N GLU A 168 -44.17 -29.64 48.83
CA GLU A 168 -45.14 -29.35 49.89
C GLU A 168 -46.42 -30.22 49.74
N LEU A 169 -46.91 -30.38 48.51
CA LEU A 169 -48.04 -31.28 48.24
C LEU A 169 -47.70 -32.75 48.50
N GLU A 170 -46.47 -33.20 48.20
CA GLU A 170 -46.02 -34.55 48.57
C GLU A 170 -45.96 -34.71 50.09
N LEU A 171 -45.43 -33.71 50.80
CA LEU A 171 -45.38 -33.70 52.27
C LEU A 171 -46.78 -33.81 52.87
N GLU A 172 -47.75 -33.04 52.38
CA GLU A 172 -49.13 -33.09 52.86
C GLU A 172 -49.77 -34.48 52.66
N ARG A 173 -49.55 -35.12 51.49
CA ARG A 173 -50.03 -36.48 51.22
C ARG A 173 -49.40 -37.51 52.14
N LEU A 174 -48.10 -37.39 52.42
CA LEU A 174 -47.39 -38.30 53.34
C LEU A 174 -47.89 -38.15 54.79
N LEU A 175 -48.21 -36.92 55.21
CA LEU A 175 -48.78 -36.66 56.54
C LEU A 175 -50.19 -37.24 56.66
N GLN A 176 -51.02 -37.16 55.62
CA GLN A 176 -52.37 -37.76 55.61
C GLN A 176 -52.35 -39.28 55.60
N ALA A 177 -51.36 -39.90 54.95
CA ALA A 177 -51.20 -41.35 54.89
C ALA A 177 -50.52 -41.96 56.13
N GLN A 178 -50.18 -41.14 57.12
CA GLN A 178 -49.50 -41.57 58.34
C GLN A 178 -50.48 -42.23 59.34
N ASP A 179 -50.91 -43.45 59.04
CA ASP A 179 -51.64 -44.29 59.99
C ASP A 179 -50.66 -45.06 60.89
N GLY A 180 -50.40 -44.52 62.09
CA GLY A 180 -49.55 -45.12 63.12
C GLY A 180 -48.03 -44.87 62.96
N TYR A 181 -47.23 -45.42 63.87
CA TYR A 181 -45.77 -45.27 63.88
C TYR A 181 -45.11 -46.14 62.80
N ASN A 182 -45.12 -45.68 61.55
CA ASN A 182 -44.39 -46.29 60.44
C ASN A 182 -43.08 -45.52 60.17
N THR A 183 -41.96 -46.06 60.63
CA THR A 183 -40.62 -45.47 60.49
C THR A 183 -40.28 -45.09 59.04
N SER A 184 -40.74 -45.85 58.05
CA SER A 184 -40.46 -45.57 56.64
C SER A 184 -41.13 -44.29 56.11
N VAL A 185 -42.34 -43.98 56.62
CA VAL A 185 -43.08 -42.76 56.26
C VAL A 185 -42.43 -41.55 56.91
N THR A 186 -42.00 -41.67 58.17
CA THR A 186 -41.30 -40.60 58.91
C THR A 186 -39.99 -40.20 58.24
N VAL A 187 -39.16 -41.16 57.83
CA VAL A 187 -37.89 -40.88 57.12
C VAL A 187 -38.14 -40.11 55.82
N ARG A 188 -39.22 -40.45 55.09
CA ARG A 188 -39.58 -39.77 53.84
C ARG A 188 -40.08 -38.35 54.07
N ILE A 189 -40.88 -38.13 55.13
CA ILE A 189 -41.28 -36.79 55.58
C ILE A 189 -40.04 -35.92 55.86
N ASP A 190 -39.07 -36.44 56.59
CA ASP A 190 -37.85 -35.69 56.92
C ASP A 190 -37.01 -35.39 55.66
N THR A 191 -36.98 -36.32 54.71
CA THR A 191 -36.27 -36.14 53.43
C THR A 191 -36.88 -35.02 52.60
N VAL A 192 -38.21 -34.98 52.49
CA VAL A 192 -38.93 -33.92 51.76
C VAL A 192 -38.77 -32.56 52.45
N ARG A 193 -38.77 -32.51 53.78
CA ARG A 193 -38.50 -31.27 54.54
C ARG A 193 -37.12 -30.71 54.26
N LEU A 194 -36.08 -31.56 54.25
CA LEU A 194 -34.72 -31.15 53.90
C LEU A 194 -34.64 -30.64 52.45
N ALA A 195 -35.36 -31.28 51.52
CA ALA A 195 -35.42 -30.82 50.13
C ALA A 195 -36.08 -29.42 50.02
N ILE A 196 -37.19 -29.18 50.72
CA ILE A 196 -37.84 -27.87 50.77
C ILE A 196 -36.90 -26.81 51.32
N GLN A 197 -36.20 -27.09 52.44
CA GLN A 197 -35.23 -26.16 53.01
C GLN A 197 -34.09 -25.83 52.03
N ALA A 198 -33.55 -26.84 51.33
CA ALA A 198 -32.51 -26.64 50.32
C ALA A 198 -33.00 -25.78 49.14
N LEU A 199 -34.24 -26.00 48.67
CA LEU A 199 -34.85 -25.19 47.60
C LEU A 199 -35.11 -23.75 48.06
N GLN A 200 -35.57 -23.54 49.28
CA GLN A 200 -35.75 -22.20 49.87
C GLN A 200 -34.42 -21.45 49.97
N GLN A 201 -33.35 -22.12 50.42
CA GLN A 201 -32.02 -21.52 50.47
C GLN A 201 -31.52 -21.15 49.07
N ARG A 202 -31.70 -22.04 48.08
CA ARG A 202 -31.35 -21.76 46.68
C ARG A 202 -32.14 -20.56 46.14
N ARG A 203 -33.43 -20.45 46.46
CA ARG A 203 -34.26 -19.29 46.08
C ARG A 203 -33.69 -17.99 46.63
N THR A 204 -33.27 -17.97 47.90
CA THR A 204 -32.67 -16.77 48.51
C THR A 204 -31.37 -16.37 47.83
N THR A 205 -30.53 -17.33 47.39
CA THR A 205 -29.30 -17.03 46.65
C THR A 205 -29.56 -16.32 45.32
N TRP A 206 -30.59 -16.73 44.58
CA TRP A 206 -30.92 -16.14 43.28
C TRP A 206 -31.65 -14.78 43.38
N ASN A 207 -32.27 -14.49 44.53
CA ASN A 207 -32.97 -13.23 44.75
C ASN A 207 -32.04 -12.06 45.11
N ASP A 208 -30.78 -12.34 45.48
CA ASP A 208 -29.79 -11.35 45.93
C ASP A 208 -28.68 -11.08 44.89
N VAL A 209 -28.79 -11.67 43.69
CA VAL A 209 -27.79 -11.48 42.63
C VAL A 209 -27.91 -10.08 42.03
N SER A 210 -26.85 -9.27 42.16
CA SER A 210 -26.73 -7.99 41.46
C SER A 210 -26.75 -8.19 39.94
N VAL A 211 -27.57 -7.40 39.23
CA VAL A 211 -27.80 -7.51 37.77
C VAL A 211 -26.79 -6.68 36.96
N GLU A 212 -25.70 -6.22 37.57
CA GLU A 212 -24.76 -5.34 36.87
C GLU A 212 -24.02 -6.09 35.74
N SER A 213 -24.55 -5.94 34.53
CA SER A 213 -24.20 -6.74 33.35
C SER A 213 -23.00 -6.16 32.59
N GLY A 214 -22.24 -5.27 33.20
CA GLY A 214 -21.09 -4.61 32.60
C GLY A 214 -21.22 -3.09 32.60
N GLN A 215 -20.21 -2.44 32.03
CA GLN A 215 -20.14 -0.98 31.96
C GLN A 215 -19.38 -0.53 30.72
N VAL A 216 -19.72 0.65 30.21
CA VAL A 216 -18.93 1.32 29.17
C VAL A 216 -17.64 1.84 29.81
N ILE A 217 -16.48 1.31 29.38
CA ILE A 217 -15.17 1.75 29.88
C ILE A 217 -14.76 3.05 29.17
N THR A 218 -14.89 3.05 27.84
CA THR A 218 -14.45 4.16 26.99
C THR A 218 -15.58 4.53 26.03
N PRO A 219 -16.28 5.65 26.24
CA PRO A 219 -17.28 6.15 25.31
C PRO A 219 -16.67 6.48 23.94
N ALA A 220 -17.44 6.34 22.86
CA ALA A 220 -17.03 6.68 21.50
C ALA A 220 -16.64 8.15 21.36
N LYS A 221 -17.29 9.05 22.09
CA LYS A 221 -16.93 10.49 22.12
C LYS A 221 -15.52 10.77 22.64
N GLU A 222 -14.93 9.86 23.41
CA GLU A 222 -13.59 9.98 23.99
C GLU A 222 -12.54 9.23 23.15
N ASN A 223 -12.99 8.40 22.20
CA ASN A 223 -12.13 7.68 21.27
C ASN A 223 -11.86 8.48 19.99
N VAL A 224 -10.73 8.18 19.36
CA VAL A 224 -10.39 8.75 18.05
C VAL A 224 -11.32 8.15 17.00
N VAL A 225 -11.98 9.00 16.22
CA VAL A 225 -12.88 8.58 15.14
C VAL A 225 -12.05 8.20 13.90
N ASP A 226 -12.25 6.98 13.42
CA ASP A 226 -11.61 6.52 12.18
C ASP A 226 -12.30 7.14 10.96
N THR A 227 -11.51 7.64 10.01
CA THR A 227 -12.03 8.27 8.78
C THR A 227 -11.58 7.51 7.55
N ASN A 228 -12.53 7.03 6.75
CA ASN A 228 -12.27 6.30 5.53
C ASN A 228 -13.01 6.90 4.32
N PRO A 229 -12.38 7.01 3.14
CA PRO A 229 -10.98 6.75 2.93
C PRO A 229 -10.11 7.93 3.37
N SER A 230 -8.97 7.68 4.02
CA SER A 230 -8.14 8.74 4.57
C SER A 230 -7.48 9.56 3.46
N LYS A 231 -7.79 10.86 3.39
CA LYS A 231 -7.32 11.79 2.35
C LYS A 231 -5.80 11.74 2.16
N SER A 232 -5.05 11.69 3.27
CA SER A 232 -3.58 11.63 3.25
C SER A 232 -3.05 10.35 2.62
N LYS A 233 -3.59 9.17 2.98
CA LYS A 233 -3.12 7.89 2.41
C LYS A 233 -3.45 7.79 0.92
N ILE A 234 -4.64 8.25 0.48
CA ILE A 234 -4.99 8.24 -0.95
C ILE A 234 -4.11 9.20 -1.73
N LEU A 235 -3.88 10.41 -1.24
CA LEU A 235 -3.00 11.38 -1.92
C LEU A 235 -1.56 10.86 -1.99
N ALA A 236 -1.05 10.25 -0.91
CA ALA A 236 0.26 9.63 -0.90
C ALA A 236 0.35 8.48 -1.93
N LEU A 237 -0.67 7.63 -2.00
CA LEU A 237 -0.73 6.55 -2.98
C LEU A 237 -0.77 7.09 -4.41
N GLY A 238 -1.62 8.08 -4.70
CA GLY A 238 -1.70 8.73 -6.00
C GLY A 238 -0.38 9.38 -6.43
N LEU A 239 0.30 10.04 -5.50
CA LEU A 239 1.61 10.66 -5.73
C LEU A 239 2.67 9.60 -6.05
N LEU A 240 2.76 8.54 -5.25
CA LEU A 240 3.74 7.47 -5.45
C LEU A 240 3.49 6.70 -6.75
N SER A 241 2.24 6.31 -7.01
CA SER A 241 1.86 5.63 -8.26
C SER A 241 2.06 6.52 -9.48
N GLY A 242 1.71 7.80 -9.40
CA GLY A 242 1.92 8.77 -10.48
C GLY A 242 3.41 9.01 -10.78
N MET A 243 4.22 9.18 -9.74
CA MET A 243 5.68 9.34 -9.89
C MET A 243 6.31 8.10 -10.52
N PHE A 244 5.93 6.90 -10.07
CA PHE A 244 6.40 5.65 -10.65
C PHE A 244 6.03 5.54 -12.13
N LEU A 245 4.77 5.80 -12.48
CA LEU A 245 4.32 5.80 -13.87
C LEU A 245 5.07 6.83 -14.72
N GLY A 246 5.33 8.02 -14.17
CA GLY A 246 6.11 9.07 -14.82
C GLY A 246 7.57 8.67 -15.10
N ILE A 247 8.20 7.93 -14.18
CA ILE A 247 9.55 7.38 -14.39
C ILE A 247 9.55 6.35 -15.52
N VAL A 248 8.57 5.43 -15.51
CA VAL A 248 8.42 4.42 -16.59
C VAL A 248 8.23 5.10 -17.94
N LEU A 249 7.36 6.12 -18.02
CA LEU A 249 7.16 6.90 -19.25
C LEU A 249 8.44 7.63 -19.68
N ALA A 250 9.18 8.22 -18.74
CA ALA A 250 10.45 8.87 -19.04
C ALA A 250 11.47 7.89 -19.65
N LEU A 251 11.54 6.67 -19.12
CA LEU A 251 12.41 5.59 -19.60
C LEU A 251 11.99 5.08 -20.98
N VAL A 252 10.70 4.75 -21.17
CA VAL A 252 10.18 4.32 -22.48
C VAL A 252 10.46 5.40 -23.53
N ARG A 253 10.23 6.67 -23.18
CA ARG A 253 10.49 7.78 -24.10
C ARG A 253 11.98 7.93 -24.38
N HIS A 254 12.85 7.61 -23.42
CA HIS A 254 14.30 7.64 -23.54
C HIS A 254 14.79 6.58 -24.53
N VAL A 255 14.35 5.34 -24.36
CA VAL A 255 14.65 4.23 -25.29
C VAL A 255 14.09 4.50 -26.69
N ALA A 256 12.87 5.05 -26.79
CA ALA A 256 12.26 5.39 -28.09
C ALA A 256 12.88 6.64 -28.77
N ALA A 257 13.92 7.25 -28.19
CA ALA A 257 14.59 8.37 -28.81
C ALA A 257 15.38 7.93 -30.05
N ARG A 258 15.04 8.52 -31.21
CA ARG A 258 15.67 8.20 -32.51
C ARG A 258 17.05 8.81 -32.72
N ARG A 259 17.55 9.61 -31.79
CA ARG A 259 18.84 10.30 -31.84
C ARG A 259 19.65 9.97 -30.59
N PRO A 260 20.98 9.82 -30.68
CA PRO A 260 21.84 9.67 -29.52
C PRO A 260 21.79 10.97 -28.71
N LEU A 261 21.56 10.85 -27.39
CA LEU A 261 21.55 12.02 -26.50
C LEU A 261 22.88 12.15 -25.75
N GLU A 262 23.63 11.07 -25.64
CA GLU A 262 24.91 11.00 -24.95
C GLU A 262 26.00 10.40 -25.87
N PRO A 263 27.26 10.84 -25.77
CA PRO A 263 28.36 10.22 -26.50
C PRO A 263 28.54 8.72 -26.19
N GLU A 264 28.18 8.29 -24.98
CA GLU A 264 28.16 6.88 -24.55
C GLU A 264 27.19 6.05 -25.41
N ASP A 265 26.06 6.64 -25.84
CA ASP A 265 25.11 5.98 -26.75
C ASP A 265 25.78 5.64 -28.11
N LEU A 266 26.82 6.37 -28.51
CA LEU A 266 27.53 6.14 -29.79
C LEU A 266 28.58 5.04 -29.67
N GLU A 267 29.26 4.94 -28.52
CA GLU A 267 30.22 3.88 -28.24
C GLU A 267 29.52 2.51 -28.22
N GLU A 268 28.37 2.42 -27.55
CA GLU A 268 27.55 1.20 -27.53
C GLU A 268 26.93 0.88 -28.90
N LEU A 269 26.54 1.91 -29.66
CA LEU A 269 25.86 1.73 -30.95
C LEU A 269 26.79 1.30 -32.08
N LEU A 270 28.04 1.78 -32.05
CA LEU A 270 29.00 1.67 -33.16
C LEU A 270 30.22 0.80 -32.82
N ASP A 271 30.29 0.24 -31.60
CA ASP A 271 31.37 -0.64 -31.11
C ASP A 271 32.78 -0.05 -31.31
N ALA A 272 32.88 1.28 -31.25
CA ALA A 272 34.12 2.03 -31.46
C ALA A 272 34.32 3.08 -30.37
N PRO A 273 35.56 3.31 -29.91
CA PRO A 273 35.84 4.23 -28.81
C PRO A 273 35.46 5.66 -29.18
N VAL A 274 34.78 6.34 -28.25
CA VAL A 274 34.36 7.73 -28.44
C VAL A 274 35.35 8.68 -27.75
N TRP A 275 36.03 9.51 -28.54
CA TRP A 275 36.99 10.48 -28.04
C TRP A 275 36.33 11.85 -27.80
N ARG A 276 36.65 12.44 -26.65
CA ARG A 276 36.05 13.68 -26.17
C ARG A 276 37.05 14.84 -26.20
N PRO A 277 36.56 16.07 -26.39
CA PRO A 277 37.40 17.25 -26.25
C PRO A 277 37.84 17.42 -24.79
N ILE A 278 39.11 17.78 -24.57
CA ILE A 278 39.70 17.97 -23.24
C ILE A 278 39.76 19.44 -22.79
N ALA A 279 39.53 20.38 -23.71
CA ALA A 279 39.55 21.82 -23.44
C ALA A 279 38.28 22.50 -23.99
N SER A 280 38.04 23.76 -23.60
CA SER A 280 36.88 24.54 -24.05
C SER A 280 36.93 24.88 -25.55
N VAL A 281 35.76 25.13 -26.16
CA VAL A 281 35.63 25.52 -27.57
C VAL A 281 36.51 26.74 -27.86
N GLY A 282 37.35 26.65 -28.89
CA GLY A 282 38.29 27.71 -29.29
C GLY A 282 39.72 27.56 -28.73
N ASP A 283 39.95 26.61 -27.82
CA ASP A 283 41.31 26.23 -27.40
C ASP A 283 41.97 25.34 -28.47
N LYS A 284 43.25 25.61 -28.78
CA LYS A 284 44.03 24.83 -29.76
C LYS A 284 44.30 23.41 -29.29
N THR A 285 44.38 23.20 -27.98
CA THR A 285 44.68 21.90 -27.35
C THR A 285 43.45 21.01 -27.17
N ARG A 286 42.28 21.49 -27.59
CA ARG A 286 40.98 20.85 -27.36
C ARG A 286 40.92 19.40 -27.85
N TRP A 287 41.62 19.09 -28.93
CA TRP A 287 41.60 17.79 -29.59
C TRP A 287 42.95 17.04 -29.52
N ASP A 288 43.93 17.54 -28.77
CA ASP A 288 45.28 16.94 -28.70
C ASP A 288 45.23 15.50 -28.17
N LEU A 289 44.39 15.23 -27.16
CA LEU A 289 44.22 13.88 -26.65
C LEU A 289 43.62 12.94 -27.71
N ALA A 290 42.61 13.39 -28.46
CA ALA A 290 42.02 12.58 -29.52
C ALA A 290 43.02 12.29 -30.64
N ALA A 291 43.86 13.29 -30.99
CA ALA A 291 44.92 13.14 -31.97
C ALA A 291 46.03 12.17 -31.52
N GLU A 292 46.35 12.15 -30.23
CA GLU A 292 47.33 11.23 -29.65
C GLU A 292 46.78 9.80 -29.53
N LEU A 293 45.51 9.65 -29.13
CA LEU A 293 44.82 8.36 -29.09
C LEU A 293 44.70 7.74 -30.49
N LEU A 294 44.38 8.56 -31.49
CA LEU A 294 44.38 8.12 -32.89
C LEU A 294 45.74 7.61 -33.33
N ARG A 295 46.83 8.32 -32.97
CA ARG A 295 48.19 7.90 -33.33
C ARG A 295 48.54 6.54 -32.72
N TYR A 296 48.06 6.24 -31.51
CA TYR A 296 48.29 4.95 -30.86
C TYR A 296 47.39 3.83 -31.40
N ALA A 297 46.15 4.17 -31.77
CA ALA A 297 45.18 3.19 -32.24
C ALA A 297 45.41 2.75 -33.69
N LYS A 298 46.13 3.55 -34.47
CA LYS A 298 46.47 3.27 -35.87
C LYS A 298 47.74 2.43 -35.97
N ASN A 299 47.76 1.41 -36.85
CA ASN A 299 49.01 0.74 -37.22
C ASN A 299 49.84 1.59 -38.19
N ASP A 300 51.17 1.51 -38.10
CA ASP A 300 52.09 2.36 -38.87
C ASP A 300 51.93 2.25 -40.40
N ASP A 301 51.44 1.12 -40.92
CA ASP A 301 51.32 0.83 -42.36
C ASP A 301 49.88 1.02 -42.91
N ASP A 302 48.91 1.35 -42.05
CA ASP A 302 47.50 1.45 -42.46
C ASP A 302 47.22 2.82 -43.10
N SER A 303 46.43 2.83 -44.18
CA SER A 303 45.87 4.06 -44.75
C SER A 303 44.69 4.53 -43.90
N LEU A 304 44.69 5.81 -43.51
CA LEU A 304 43.68 6.40 -42.63
C LEU A 304 42.81 7.41 -43.39
N ALA A 305 41.49 7.33 -43.22
CA ALA A 305 40.55 8.39 -43.60
C ALA A 305 39.94 9.07 -42.38
N ILE A 306 39.78 10.38 -42.45
CA ILE A 306 39.03 11.16 -41.47
C ILE A 306 37.74 11.60 -42.17
N ILE A 307 36.62 11.00 -41.76
CA ILE A 307 35.30 11.29 -42.29
C ILE A 307 34.68 12.36 -41.41
N VAL A 308 34.41 13.53 -41.98
CA VAL A 308 34.04 14.72 -41.21
C VAL A 308 32.68 15.24 -41.65
N ASP A 309 31.82 15.49 -40.67
CA ASP A 309 30.62 16.30 -40.86
C ASP A 309 30.95 17.80 -40.70
N TRP A 310 31.29 18.47 -41.80
CA TRP A 310 31.61 19.90 -41.81
C TRP A 310 30.42 20.81 -41.46
N SER A 311 29.20 20.26 -41.32
CA SER A 311 28.06 21.03 -40.84
C SER A 311 28.21 21.44 -39.36
N ALA A 312 29.04 20.72 -38.60
CA ALA A 312 29.35 21.03 -37.21
C ALA A 312 30.38 22.16 -37.06
N SER A 313 30.16 23.06 -36.10
CA SER A 313 31.01 24.25 -35.92
C SER A 313 32.43 23.93 -35.47
N ASP A 314 32.64 22.78 -34.83
CA ASP A 314 33.91 22.38 -34.23
C ASP A 314 34.61 21.27 -35.04
N ALA A 315 33.97 20.77 -36.11
CA ALA A 315 34.49 19.72 -36.97
C ALA A 315 35.82 20.11 -37.63
N MET A 316 35.97 21.39 -38.00
CA MET A 316 37.20 21.87 -38.63
C MET A 316 38.39 21.91 -37.68
N ALA A 317 38.18 22.30 -36.42
CA ALA A 317 39.23 22.29 -35.41
C ALA A 317 39.66 20.85 -35.07
N ALA A 318 38.69 19.94 -34.97
CA ALA A 318 38.95 18.52 -34.75
C ALA A 318 39.75 17.93 -35.92
N ALA A 319 39.28 18.08 -37.16
CA ALA A 319 39.94 17.55 -38.35
C ALA A 319 41.37 18.10 -38.51
N ALA A 320 41.57 19.39 -38.25
CA ALA A 320 42.88 20.03 -38.32
C ALA A 320 43.87 19.45 -37.31
N ALA A 321 43.44 19.16 -36.08
CA ALA A 321 44.30 18.56 -35.05
C ALA A 321 44.74 17.13 -35.42
N LEU A 322 43.83 16.32 -35.95
CA LEU A 322 44.12 14.95 -36.38
C LEU A 322 45.05 14.91 -37.60
N SER A 323 44.84 15.79 -38.57
CA SER A 323 45.68 15.86 -39.78
C SER A 323 47.13 16.27 -39.50
N GLN A 324 47.37 16.97 -38.38
CA GLN A 324 48.71 17.34 -37.93
C GLN A 324 49.43 16.17 -37.26
N SER A 325 48.71 15.24 -36.63
CA SER A 325 49.30 14.09 -35.96
C SER A 325 49.55 12.91 -36.89
N THR A 326 48.79 12.77 -37.98
CA THR A 326 48.89 11.63 -38.90
C THR A 326 48.44 11.99 -40.32
N VAL A 327 49.14 11.45 -41.33
CA VAL A 327 48.73 11.56 -42.74
C VAL A 327 47.42 10.81 -42.94
N ALA A 328 46.37 11.53 -43.31
CA ALA A 328 45.04 10.97 -43.52
C ALA A 328 44.32 11.68 -44.68
N THR A 329 43.46 10.93 -45.36
CA THR A 329 42.56 11.48 -46.38
C THR A 329 41.32 12.05 -45.72
N MET A 330 41.02 13.33 -45.93
CA MET A 330 39.81 13.96 -45.41
C MET A 330 38.64 13.75 -46.37
N ILE A 331 37.52 13.26 -45.86
CA ILE A 331 36.32 12.97 -46.64
C ILE A 331 35.13 13.69 -46.01
N ASP A 332 34.37 14.42 -46.82
CA ASP A 332 33.12 15.05 -46.37
C ASP A 332 31.98 14.03 -46.36
N VAL A 333 31.41 13.80 -45.17
CA VAL A 333 30.29 12.86 -45.01
C VAL A 333 29.00 13.34 -45.68
N ASN A 334 28.86 14.65 -45.93
CA ASN A 334 27.68 15.25 -46.55
C ASN A 334 27.67 15.08 -48.07
N ASN A 335 28.76 14.59 -48.67
CA ASN A 335 28.79 14.21 -50.08
C ASN A 335 27.85 13.01 -50.33
N ASN A 336 27.52 12.77 -51.61
CA ASN A 336 26.70 11.61 -51.96
C ASN A 336 27.36 10.32 -51.43
N ARG A 337 26.57 9.45 -50.77
CA ARG A 337 27.04 8.21 -50.15
C ARG A 337 27.90 7.35 -51.07
N ALA A 338 27.55 7.26 -52.36
CA ALA A 338 28.35 6.53 -53.34
C ALA A 338 29.71 7.19 -53.64
N GLN A 339 29.83 8.51 -53.51
CA GLN A 339 31.09 9.22 -53.63
C GLN A 339 31.97 9.01 -52.41
N VAL A 340 31.40 9.13 -51.20
CA VAL A 340 32.11 8.88 -49.93
C VAL A 340 32.71 7.46 -49.93
N LEU A 341 31.93 6.44 -50.30
CA LEU A 341 32.41 5.06 -50.36
C LEU A 341 33.50 4.85 -51.42
N ARG A 342 33.46 5.55 -52.55
CA ARG A 342 34.52 5.47 -53.57
C ARG A 342 35.83 6.09 -53.09
N GLU A 343 35.77 7.20 -52.36
CA GLU A 343 36.95 7.86 -51.78
C GLU A 343 37.58 7.02 -50.65
N LEU A 344 36.81 6.12 -50.05
CA LEU A 344 37.27 5.17 -49.04
C LEU A 344 37.88 3.87 -49.60
N VAL A 345 37.82 3.64 -50.92
CA VAL A 345 38.38 2.42 -51.52
C VAL A 345 39.91 2.42 -51.38
N GLY A 346 40.45 1.37 -50.75
CA GLY A 346 41.89 1.24 -50.48
C GLY A 346 42.35 1.89 -49.17
N VAL A 347 41.42 2.48 -48.42
CA VAL A 347 41.62 2.86 -47.02
C VAL A 347 41.41 1.64 -46.12
N GLN A 348 42.20 1.48 -45.07
CA GLN A 348 42.03 0.37 -44.11
C GLN A 348 41.36 0.82 -42.81
N SER A 349 41.57 2.08 -42.42
CA SER A 349 41.12 2.63 -41.16
C SER A 349 40.36 3.94 -41.35
N ALA A 350 39.29 4.15 -40.59
CA ALA A 350 38.54 5.41 -40.59
C ALA A 350 38.32 5.95 -39.18
N VAL A 351 38.27 7.28 -39.08
CA VAL A 351 37.77 8.02 -37.91
C VAL A 351 36.58 8.86 -38.32
N LEU A 352 35.51 8.80 -37.54
CA LEU A 352 34.27 9.52 -37.82
C LEU A 352 34.13 10.74 -36.89
N VAL A 353 34.08 11.93 -37.46
CA VAL A 353 33.86 13.19 -36.74
C VAL A 353 32.43 13.65 -36.97
N VAL A 354 31.54 13.44 -35.98
CA VAL A 354 30.09 13.65 -36.15
C VAL A 354 29.44 14.40 -34.98
N PRO A 355 28.41 15.21 -35.25
CA PRO A 355 27.53 15.76 -34.23
C PRO A 355 26.48 14.77 -33.71
N LEU A 356 25.99 14.95 -32.47
CA LEU A 356 24.93 14.13 -31.85
C LEU A 356 23.53 14.28 -32.46
N ASN A 357 23.38 15.00 -33.58
CA ASN A 357 22.07 15.25 -34.21
C ASN A 357 21.67 14.17 -35.23
N TRP A 358 22.57 13.24 -35.56
CA TRP A 358 22.32 12.13 -36.48
C TRP A 358 21.28 11.15 -35.91
N HIS A 359 20.52 10.48 -36.78
CA HIS A 359 19.64 9.40 -36.34
C HIS A 359 20.44 8.12 -36.11
N LYS A 360 20.04 7.34 -35.09
CA LYS A 360 20.73 6.08 -34.75
C LYS A 360 20.81 5.11 -35.95
N VAL A 361 19.72 5.03 -36.73
CA VAL A 361 19.63 4.18 -37.93
C VAL A 361 20.60 4.64 -39.02
N ASP A 362 20.67 5.95 -39.28
CA ASP A 362 21.53 6.49 -40.33
C ASP A 362 23.01 6.27 -40.00
N LEU A 363 23.40 6.43 -38.73
CA LEU A 363 24.75 6.14 -38.23
C LEU A 363 25.12 4.67 -38.36
N GLN A 364 24.26 3.77 -37.88
CA GLN A 364 24.51 2.32 -37.99
C GLN A 364 24.66 1.89 -39.43
N GLN A 365 23.74 2.33 -40.30
CA GLN A 365 23.81 2.00 -41.71
C GLN A 365 25.11 2.54 -42.33
N PHE A 366 25.53 3.75 -41.95
CA PHE A 366 26.76 4.34 -42.47
C PHE A 366 28.00 3.54 -42.07
N VAL A 367 28.08 3.10 -40.81
CA VAL A 367 29.18 2.24 -40.35
C VAL A 367 29.15 0.89 -41.04
N THR A 368 27.98 0.25 -41.17
CA THR A 368 27.85 -1.02 -41.91
C THR A 368 28.32 -0.90 -43.37
N ASP A 369 28.05 0.22 -44.03
CA ASP A 369 28.49 0.43 -45.42
C ASP A 369 30.01 0.61 -45.53
N ILE A 370 30.64 1.22 -44.53
CA ILE A 370 32.09 1.38 -44.45
C ILE A 370 32.76 0.03 -44.18
N GLU A 371 32.23 -0.76 -43.26
CA GLU A 371 32.72 -2.11 -42.98
C GLU A 371 32.57 -3.04 -44.19
N ALA A 372 31.50 -2.88 -44.99
CA ALA A 372 31.28 -3.66 -46.20
C ALA A 372 32.36 -3.46 -47.28
N ILE A 373 33.06 -2.32 -47.26
CA ILE A 373 34.23 -2.05 -48.12
C ILE A 373 35.57 -2.33 -47.42
N ASN A 374 35.54 -3.07 -46.30
CA ASN A 374 36.69 -3.52 -45.53
C ASN A 374 37.50 -2.38 -44.89
N VAL A 375 36.82 -1.31 -44.50
CA VAL A 375 37.38 -0.19 -43.73
C VAL A 375 36.94 -0.35 -42.27
N SER A 376 37.89 -0.37 -41.33
CA SER A 376 37.59 -0.49 -39.89
C SER A 376 37.46 0.89 -39.25
N LEU A 377 36.39 1.10 -38.47
CA LEU A 377 36.20 2.33 -37.69
C LEU A 377 37.01 2.26 -36.39
N ILE A 378 38.07 3.06 -36.29
CA ILE A 378 39.01 3.03 -35.15
C ILE A 378 38.53 3.93 -34.00
N GLY A 379 37.75 4.95 -34.30
CA GLY A 379 37.23 5.85 -33.27
C GLY A 379 36.25 6.88 -33.80
N ILE A 380 35.47 7.43 -32.87
CA ILE A 380 34.45 8.44 -33.15
C ILE A 380 34.75 9.68 -32.34
N ILE A 381 34.72 10.83 -32.99
CA ILE A 381 34.90 12.13 -32.35
C ILE A 381 33.56 12.84 -32.37
N VAL A 382 33.04 13.12 -31.18
CA VAL A 382 31.76 13.81 -31.02
C VAL A 382 31.99 15.30 -30.95
N VAL A 383 31.57 16.01 -31.99
CA VAL A 383 31.70 17.46 -32.09
C VAL A 383 30.40 18.16 -31.72
N ASP A 384 30.53 19.35 -31.13
CA ASP A 384 29.36 20.18 -30.83
C ASP A 384 28.66 20.57 -32.14
N ALA A 385 27.37 20.24 -32.23
CA ALA A 385 26.54 20.70 -33.34
C ALA A 385 26.52 22.23 -33.37
N LYS A 386 26.57 22.82 -34.56
CA LYS A 386 26.44 24.27 -34.73
C LYS A 386 25.15 24.70 -34.03
N LYS A 387 25.25 25.55 -33.00
CA LYS A 387 24.06 26.15 -32.36
C LYS A 387 23.31 26.91 -33.44
N GLY A 388 22.30 26.28 -34.01
CA GLY A 388 21.28 27.00 -34.76
C GLY A 388 20.72 28.04 -33.80
N ILE A 389 20.78 29.31 -34.20
CA ILE A 389 19.99 30.36 -33.60
C ILE A 389 18.56 29.84 -33.62
N LYS A 390 18.03 29.45 -32.45
CA LYS A 390 16.62 29.10 -32.32
C LYS A 390 15.84 30.38 -32.61
N ALA A 391 15.12 30.37 -33.73
CA ALA A 391 13.93 31.21 -33.88
C ALA A 391 12.80 30.62 -33.03
#